data_AF-A0A839JUH0-F1
#
_entry.id   AF-A0A839JUH0-F1
#
_cell.length_a   1.000
_cell.length_b   1.000
_cell.length_c   1.000
_cell.angle_alpha   90.00
_cell.angle_beta   90.00
_cell.angle_gamma   90.00
#
_symmetry.space_group_name_H-M   'P 1'
#
loop_
_entity.id
_entity.type
_entity.pdbx_description
1 polymer ?
#
loop_
_entity_poly.entity_id
_entity_poly.type
_entity_poly.pdbx_seq_one_letter_code
_entity_poly.pdbx_strand_id
1 'polypeptide(L)'
;MQIDISLVKQLRDATFAPLGDCKNALVEANGDLELAQEILRKKGIAKAGKKADRETNEGLIKTHNDGSRTYVVKLLCETDFVAKNDSFLGLFDKIFDVLKSVSGDVESQDDLPADVVEKINNLIAEGIATTGENLKLGGVHVTGSKVYAYSHPGDKVVSLVYHNGDDNVAKELALQIAALNPDYLSFDEVPADEKAKLEAQFTEELKAAGKPENMIANIVKGKVDKAFADNVLLEQEYIRDGGKKVKEILPAGFEITKFYRFSV
;
A
#
# COMPACT_ATOMS: atom_id res chain seq x y z
N MET A 1 23.33 26.93 -30.05
CA MET A 1 22.16 27.82 -30.01
C MET A 1 22.07 28.39 -28.60
N GLN A 2 21.89 29.71 -28.44
CA GLN A 2 21.74 30.33 -27.12
C GLN A 2 20.27 30.20 -26.70
N ILE A 3 20.00 29.33 -25.72
CA ILE A 3 18.65 29.15 -25.15
C ILE A 3 18.46 30.17 -24.03
N ASP A 4 17.31 30.84 -24.01
CA ASP A 4 16.95 31.79 -22.97
C ASP A 4 16.87 31.09 -21.60
N ILE A 5 17.52 31.67 -20.60
CA ILE A 5 17.51 31.20 -19.21
C ILE A 5 16.09 31.21 -18.64
N SER A 6 15.23 32.14 -19.09
CA SER A 6 13.83 32.20 -18.69
C SER A 6 13.06 30.93 -19.09
N LEU A 7 13.28 30.44 -20.32
CA LEU A 7 12.68 29.20 -20.83
C LEU A 7 13.22 27.97 -20.09
N VAL A 8 14.52 27.94 -19.79
CA VAL A 8 15.12 26.86 -18.99
C VAL A 8 14.48 26.81 -17.60
N LYS A 9 14.27 27.97 -16.97
CA LYS A 9 13.60 28.06 -15.67
C LYS A 9 12.14 27.61 -15.76
N GLN A 10 11.39 28.08 -16.75
CA GLN A 10 10.00 27.69 -16.95
C GLN A 10 9.85 26.18 -17.16
N LEU A 11 10.70 25.57 -17.99
CA LEU A 11 10.68 24.13 -18.21
C LEU A 11 11.04 23.35 -16.93
N ARG A 12 12.01 23.84 -16.16
CA ARG A 12 12.38 23.25 -14.86
C ARG A 12 11.25 23.36 -13.86
N ASP A 13 10.59 24.51 -13.75
CA ASP A 13 9.50 24.73 -12.79
C ASP A 13 8.29 23.84 -13.14
N ALA A 14 8.07 23.56 -14.44
CA ALA A 14 7.00 22.68 -14.91
C ALA A 14 7.31 21.18 -14.73
N THR A 15 8.56 20.77 -14.95
CA THR A 15 8.94 19.33 -15.03
C THR A 15 9.74 18.84 -13.82
N PHE A 16 10.29 19.75 -13.03
CA PHE A 16 11.27 19.49 -11.96
C PHE A 16 12.57 18.81 -12.42
N ALA A 17 12.78 18.64 -13.73
CA ALA A 17 13.97 17.98 -14.25
C ALA A 17 15.26 18.77 -13.94
N PRO A 18 16.43 18.10 -13.87
CA PRO A 18 17.71 18.77 -13.65
C PRO A 18 17.95 19.90 -14.66
N LEU A 19 18.52 21.02 -14.19
CA LEU A 19 18.71 22.23 -15.02
C LEU A 19 19.49 21.95 -16.31
N GLY A 20 20.50 21.07 -16.25
CA GLY A 20 21.27 20.64 -17.41
C GLY A 20 20.44 19.86 -18.42
N ASP A 21 19.56 18.97 -17.95
CA ASP A 21 18.65 18.19 -18.80
C ASP A 21 17.62 19.11 -19.46
N CYS A 22 17.05 20.07 -18.73
CA CYS A 22 16.14 21.09 -19.27
C CYS A 22 16.80 21.91 -20.38
N LYS A 23 18.03 22.40 -20.14
CA LYS A 23 18.80 23.15 -21.14
C LYS A 23 19.07 22.31 -22.39
N ASN A 24 19.49 21.05 -22.22
CA ASN A 24 19.80 20.17 -23.34
C ASN A 24 18.54 19.81 -24.14
N ALA A 25 17.41 19.57 -23.48
CA ALA A 25 16.14 19.31 -24.14
C ALA A 25 15.67 20.52 -24.95
N LEU A 26 15.80 21.74 -24.42
CA LEU A 26 15.49 22.97 -25.15
C LEU A 26 16.42 23.21 -26.34
N VAL A 27 17.71 22.85 -26.23
CA VAL A 27 18.63 22.89 -27.37
C VAL A 27 18.18 21.93 -28.47
N GLU A 28 17.81 20.71 -28.11
CA GLU A 28 17.35 19.67 -29.05
C GLU A 28 15.99 20.03 -29.68
N ALA A 29 15.11 20.67 -28.92
CA ALA A 29 13.81 21.17 -29.35
C ALA A 29 13.85 22.53 -30.07
N ASN A 30 15.03 23.13 -30.24
CA ASN A 30 15.19 24.48 -30.79
C ASN A 30 14.36 25.55 -30.06
N GLY A 31 14.22 25.42 -28.74
CA GLY A 31 13.48 26.35 -27.88
C GLY A 31 11.98 26.07 -27.76
N ASP A 32 11.45 25.05 -28.43
CA ASP A 32 10.06 24.62 -28.29
C ASP A 32 9.84 23.93 -26.93
N LEU A 33 8.96 24.50 -26.10
CA LEU A 33 8.69 23.99 -24.75
C LEU A 33 7.95 22.65 -24.76
N GLU A 34 6.97 22.46 -25.64
CA GLU A 34 6.18 21.22 -25.68
C GLU A 34 7.05 20.07 -26.18
N LEU A 35 7.85 20.32 -27.23
CA LEU A 35 8.78 19.33 -27.74
C LEU A 35 9.89 19.03 -26.72
N ALA A 36 10.39 20.03 -25.99
CA ALA A 36 11.37 19.81 -24.93
C ALA A 36 10.81 18.96 -23.78
N GLN A 37 9.55 19.16 -23.40
CA GLN A 37 8.87 18.31 -22.42
C GLN A 37 8.78 16.86 -22.92
N GLU A 38 8.39 16.64 -24.18
CA GLU A 38 8.30 15.30 -24.76
C GLU A 38 9.68 14.61 -24.84
N ILE A 39 10.74 15.36 -25.12
CA ILE A 39 12.13 14.85 -25.09
C ILE A 39 12.52 14.42 -23.67
N LEU A 40 12.23 15.24 -22.66
CA LEU A 40 12.49 14.90 -21.26
C LEU A 40 11.72 13.65 -20.85
N ARG A 41 10.45 13.53 -21.24
CA ARG A 41 9.61 12.36 -20.98
C ARG A 41 10.22 11.08 -21.55
N LYS A 42 10.60 11.09 -22.84
CA LYS A 42 11.27 9.95 -23.50
C LYS A 42 12.58 9.58 -22.82
N LYS A 43 13.39 10.57 -22.42
CA LYS A 43 14.63 10.35 -21.66
C LYS A 43 14.35 9.74 -20.28
N GLY A 44 13.28 10.16 -19.62
CA GLY A 44 12.81 9.59 -18.35
C GLY A 44 12.47 8.12 -18.46
N ILE A 45 11.67 7.73 -19.47
CA ILE A 45 11.32 6.33 -19.74
C ILE A 45 12.59 5.49 -19.98
N ALA A 46 13.55 6.00 -20.76
CA ALA A 46 14.81 5.31 -20.98
C ALA A 46 15.65 5.16 -19.70
N LYS A 47 15.68 6.18 -18.82
CA LYS A 47 16.35 6.11 -17.51
C LYS A 47 15.66 5.11 -16.58
N ALA A 48 14.33 5.07 -16.57
CA ALA A 48 13.53 4.12 -15.80
C ALA A 48 13.86 2.68 -16.19
N GLY A 49 13.89 2.36 -17.50
CA GLY A 49 14.27 1.04 -17.98
C GLY A 49 15.66 0.59 -17.50
N LYS A 50 16.64 1.51 -17.40
CA LYS A 50 18.00 1.20 -16.90
C LYS A 50 18.08 1.01 -15.38
N LYS A 51 17.05 1.42 -14.64
CA LYS A 51 17.02 1.40 -13.17
C LYS A 51 16.01 0.40 -12.62
N ALA A 52 15.17 -0.22 -13.46
CA ALA A 52 14.08 -1.10 -13.08
C ALA A 52 14.50 -2.24 -12.13
N ASP A 53 15.70 -2.81 -12.34
CA ASP A 53 16.22 -3.94 -11.56
C ASP A 53 16.73 -3.54 -10.16
N ARG A 54 16.82 -2.24 -9.87
CA ARG A 54 17.26 -1.78 -8.54
C ARG A 54 16.18 -2.04 -7.50
N GLU A 55 16.61 -2.44 -6.32
CA GLU A 55 15.73 -2.65 -5.18
C GLU A 55 15.13 -1.32 -4.70
N THR A 56 13.85 -1.35 -4.32
CA THR A 56 13.10 -0.20 -3.83
C THR A 56 12.48 -0.56 -2.48
N ASN A 57 13.33 -0.65 -1.46
CA ASN A 57 12.95 -1.07 -0.10
C ASN A 57 12.47 0.09 0.77
N GLU A 58 12.41 1.31 0.21
CA GLU A 58 11.82 2.49 0.84
C GLU A 58 10.60 2.99 0.06
N GLY A 59 9.91 3.99 0.58
CA GLY A 59 8.68 4.51 -0.03
C GLY A 59 7.70 5.11 0.96
N LEU A 60 6.50 5.44 0.50
CA LEU A 60 5.40 5.87 1.35
C LEU A 60 4.09 5.28 0.85
N ILE A 61 3.11 5.21 1.75
CA ILE A 61 1.72 4.88 1.45
C ILE A 61 0.87 6.08 1.82
N LYS A 62 0.16 6.64 0.85
CA LYS A 62 -0.74 7.77 1.07
C LYS A 62 -2.18 7.36 0.85
N THR A 63 -3.06 8.00 1.61
CA THR A 63 -4.50 7.87 1.48
C THR A 63 -5.10 9.20 1.02
N HIS A 64 -6.14 9.14 0.20
CA HIS A 64 -6.94 10.28 -0.20
C HIS A 64 -8.41 9.89 -0.14
N ASN A 65 -9.26 10.76 0.37
CA ASN A 65 -10.71 10.59 0.32
C ASN A 65 -11.31 11.84 -0.31
N ASP A 66 -12.10 11.67 -1.36
CA ASP A 66 -12.71 12.78 -2.12
C ASP A 66 -14.16 13.06 -1.71
N GLY A 67 -14.61 12.47 -0.60
CA GLY A 67 -15.98 12.50 -0.10
C GLY A 67 -16.87 11.40 -0.64
N SER A 68 -16.50 10.76 -1.76
CA SER A 68 -17.25 9.63 -2.32
C SER A 68 -16.48 8.32 -2.22
N ARG A 69 -15.15 8.36 -2.35
CA ARG A 69 -14.29 7.18 -2.45
C ARG A 69 -13.00 7.40 -1.67
N THR A 70 -12.45 6.29 -1.20
CA THR A 70 -11.14 6.24 -0.56
C THR A 70 -10.13 5.61 -1.52
N TYR A 71 -8.99 6.27 -1.66
CA TYR A 71 -7.87 5.89 -2.50
C TYR A 71 -6.66 5.61 -1.60
N VAL A 72 -5.93 4.54 -1.87
CA VAL A 72 -4.64 4.23 -1.25
C VAL A 72 -3.64 3.97 -2.35
N VAL A 73 -2.48 4.60 -2.26
CA VAL A 73 -1.36 4.39 -3.18
C VAL A 73 -0.13 4.11 -2.36
N LYS A 74 0.54 2.99 -2.65
CA LYS A 74 1.88 2.66 -2.16
C LYS A 74 2.87 2.96 -3.28
N LEU A 75 3.77 3.91 -3.05
CA LEU A 75 4.86 4.25 -3.97
C LEU A 75 6.20 3.93 -3.31
N LEU A 76 7.05 3.19 -4.01
CA LEU A 76 8.35 2.73 -3.54
C LEU A 76 9.50 3.52 -4.19
N CYS A 77 10.59 3.68 -3.47
CA CYS A 77 11.84 4.31 -3.90
C CYS A 77 13.08 3.59 -3.32
N GLU A 78 14.29 3.99 -3.75
CA GLU A 78 15.54 3.38 -3.25
C GLU A 78 15.88 3.86 -1.83
N THR A 79 15.68 5.16 -1.53
CA THR A 79 16.10 5.77 -0.26
C THR A 79 15.01 6.58 0.46
N ASP A 80 15.18 6.78 1.77
CA ASP A 80 14.29 7.60 2.60
C ASP A 80 14.41 9.11 2.30
N PHE A 81 15.54 9.53 1.73
CA PHE A 81 15.75 10.90 1.27
C PHE A 81 14.81 11.26 0.12
N VAL A 82 14.65 10.35 -0.85
CA VAL A 82 13.68 10.54 -1.95
C VAL A 82 12.25 10.47 -1.45
N ALA A 83 11.94 9.57 -0.50
CA ALA A 83 10.60 9.45 0.08
C ALA A 83 10.08 10.76 0.70
N LYS A 84 10.99 11.61 1.20
CA LYS A 84 10.68 12.90 1.84
C LYS A 84 10.73 14.09 0.88
N ASN A 85 11.07 13.88 -0.39
CA ASN A 85 11.23 14.95 -1.37
C ASN A 85 9.89 15.43 -1.92
N ASP A 86 9.70 16.74 -2.07
CA ASP A 86 8.47 17.34 -2.63
C ASP A 86 8.10 16.78 -4.01
N SER A 87 9.07 16.48 -4.88
CA SER A 87 8.80 15.89 -6.19
C SER A 87 8.24 14.47 -6.08
N PHE A 88 8.69 13.70 -5.09
CA PHE A 88 8.15 12.35 -4.83
C PHE A 88 6.76 12.46 -4.19
N LEU A 89 6.59 13.36 -3.21
CA LEU A 89 5.30 13.59 -2.55
C LEU A 89 4.23 14.06 -3.55
N GLY A 90 4.59 14.94 -4.48
CA GLY A 90 3.68 15.43 -5.52
C GLY A 90 3.26 14.35 -6.55
N LEU A 91 3.94 13.21 -6.63
CA LEU A 91 3.48 12.10 -7.47
C LEU A 91 2.19 11.48 -6.94
N PHE A 92 1.97 11.47 -5.61
CA PHE A 92 0.74 10.91 -5.04
C PHE A 92 -0.49 11.68 -5.52
N ASP A 93 -0.45 13.01 -5.50
CA ASP A 93 -1.58 13.84 -5.97
C ASP A 93 -1.89 13.57 -7.44
N LYS A 94 -0.85 13.49 -8.29
CA LYS A 94 -1.01 13.17 -9.71
C LYS A 94 -1.59 11.76 -9.92
N ILE A 95 -1.14 10.77 -9.15
CA ILE A 95 -1.65 9.39 -9.24
C ILE A 95 -3.10 9.34 -8.75
N PHE A 96 -3.45 10.02 -7.65
CA PHE A 96 -4.84 10.10 -7.20
C PHE A 96 -5.75 10.73 -8.25
N ASP A 97 -5.30 11.78 -8.93
CA ASP A 97 -6.06 12.39 -10.02
C ASP A 97 -6.28 11.45 -11.21
N VAL A 98 -5.28 10.63 -11.55
CA VAL A 98 -5.44 9.56 -12.55
C VAL A 98 -6.44 8.50 -12.06
N LEU A 99 -6.37 8.09 -10.79
CA LEU A 99 -7.26 7.06 -10.24
C LEU A 99 -8.72 7.51 -10.14
N LYS A 100 -8.99 8.81 -10.08
CA LYS A 100 -10.38 9.35 -10.14
C LYS A 100 -11.11 8.98 -11.42
N SER A 101 -10.41 8.68 -12.52
CA SER A 101 -11.04 8.23 -13.76
C SER A 101 -11.41 6.74 -13.76
N VAL A 102 -10.98 5.95 -12.77
CA VAL A 102 -11.28 4.52 -12.70
C VAL A 102 -12.69 4.33 -12.13
N SER A 103 -13.53 3.56 -12.82
CA SER A 103 -14.86 3.19 -12.33
C SER A 103 -14.81 1.93 -11.46
N GLY A 104 -15.56 1.91 -10.36
CA GLY A 104 -15.67 0.73 -9.50
C GLY A 104 -14.43 0.47 -8.64
N ASP A 105 -14.57 -0.44 -7.68
CA ASP A 105 -13.53 -0.73 -6.69
C ASP A 105 -12.32 -1.43 -7.34
N VAL A 106 -11.13 -1.13 -6.81
CA VAL A 106 -9.82 -1.64 -7.23
C VAL A 106 -9.16 -2.21 -6.00
N GLU A 107 -8.85 -3.51 -6.00
CA GLU A 107 -8.25 -4.20 -4.84
C GLU A 107 -6.73 -4.24 -4.98
N SER A 108 -6.22 -4.18 -6.21
CA SER A 108 -4.80 -4.20 -6.53
C SER A 108 -4.49 -3.44 -7.82
N GLN A 109 -3.21 -3.19 -8.08
CA GLN A 109 -2.76 -2.59 -9.34
C GLN A 109 -3.07 -3.45 -10.57
N ASP A 110 -3.29 -4.76 -10.41
CA ASP A 110 -3.59 -5.69 -11.49
C ASP A 110 -5.04 -5.51 -11.99
N ASP A 111 -5.91 -4.90 -11.18
CA ASP A 111 -7.30 -4.58 -11.53
C ASP A 111 -7.42 -3.26 -12.33
N LEU A 112 -6.32 -2.52 -12.51
CA LEU A 112 -6.34 -1.23 -13.19
C LEU A 112 -6.49 -1.39 -14.71
N PRO A 113 -7.30 -0.54 -15.37
CA PRO A 113 -7.34 -0.46 -16.83
C PRO A 113 -5.96 -0.17 -17.44
N ALA A 114 -5.67 -0.75 -18.60
CA ALA A 114 -4.36 -0.61 -19.25
C ALA A 114 -3.95 0.84 -19.52
N ASP A 115 -4.89 1.72 -19.89
CA ASP A 115 -4.61 3.14 -20.12
C ASP A 115 -4.28 3.89 -18.81
N VAL A 116 -4.85 3.46 -17.69
CA VAL A 116 -4.56 4.00 -16.35
C VAL A 116 -3.18 3.54 -15.90
N VAL A 117 -2.84 2.27 -16.11
CA VAL A 117 -1.50 1.72 -15.86
C VAL A 117 -0.45 2.49 -16.67
N GLU A 118 -0.70 2.77 -17.95
CA GLU A 118 0.20 3.55 -18.80
C GLU A 118 0.42 4.98 -18.26
N LYS A 119 -0.65 5.67 -17.88
CA LYS A 119 -0.58 7.02 -17.29
C LYS A 119 0.26 7.03 -16.01
N ILE A 120 0.04 6.07 -15.11
CA ILE A 120 0.80 5.97 -13.84
C ILE A 120 2.27 5.64 -14.11
N ASN A 121 2.56 4.74 -15.05
CA ASN A 121 3.94 4.41 -15.43
C ASN A 121 4.69 5.61 -16.03
N ASN A 122 4.01 6.46 -16.81
CA ASN A 122 4.58 7.71 -17.31
C ASN A 122 4.93 8.66 -16.16
N LEU A 123 4.04 8.83 -15.17
CA LEU A 123 4.30 9.65 -13.98
C LEU A 123 5.50 9.11 -13.17
N ILE A 124 5.59 7.79 -13.01
CA ILE A 124 6.73 7.14 -12.35
C ILE A 124 8.03 7.38 -13.11
N ALA A 125 8.02 7.27 -14.45
CA ALA A 125 9.20 7.53 -15.27
C ALA A 125 9.68 8.99 -15.19
N GLU A 126 8.76 9.95 -15.14
CA GLU A 126 9.05 11.36 -14.86
C GLU A 126 9.68 11.54 -13.47
N GLY A 127 9.13 10.86 -12.47
CA GLY A 127 9.67 10.81 -11.11
C GLY A 127 11.12 10.31 -11.10
N ILE A 128 11.40 9.18 -11.76
CA ILE A 128 12.75 8.60 -11.88
C ILE A 128 13.71 9.57 -12.60
N ALA A 129 13.24 10.25 -13.63
CA ALA A 129 14.04 11.24 -14.36
C ALA A 129 14.48 12.41 -13.47
N THR A 130 13.60 12.79 -12.54
CA THR A 130 13.75 13.92 -11.63
C THR A 130 14.59 13.56 -10.41
N THR A 131 14.27 12.46 -9.73
CA THR A 131 14.94 12.03 -8.49
C THR A 131 16.27 11.32 -8.77
N GLY A 132 16.39 10.68 -9.94
CA GLY A 132 17.54 9.85 -10.27
C GLY A 132 17.56 8.49 -9.55
N GLU A 133 16.51 8.14 -8.80
CA GLU A 133 16.33 6.83 -8.16
C GLU A 133 15.24 6.03 -8.86
N ASN A 134 15.30 4.70 -8.75
CA ASN A 134 14.22 3.82 -9.15
C ASN A 134 12.97 4.08 -8.30
N LEU A 135 11.82 4.17 -8.95
CA LEU A 135 10.52 4.33 -8.31
C LEU A 135 9.59 3.23 -8.83
N LYS A 136 8.73 2.68 -7.97
CA LYS A 136 7.77 1.63 -8.35
C LYS A 136 6.42 1.86 -7.71
N LEU A 137 5.35 1.61 -8.47
CA LEU A 137 4.04 1.40 -7.87
C LEU A 137 4.09 0.09 -7.09
N GLY A 138 3.88 0.18 -5.78
CA GLY A 138 3.91 -0.97 -4.86
C GLY A 138 2.53 -1.46 -4.46
N GLY A 139 1.47 -0.77 -4.86
CA GLY A 139 0.09 -1.14 -4.55
C GLY A 139 -0.87 0.02 -4.77
N VAL A 140 -2.10 -0.33 -5.16
CA VAL A 140 -3.22 0.59 -5.32
C VAL A 140 -4.46 -0.06 -4.74
N HIS A 141 -5.26 0.73 -4.03
CA HIS A 141 -6.57 0.32 -3.57
C HIS A 141 -7.55 1.48 -3.74
N VAL A 142 -8.72 1.23 -4.29
CA VAL A 142 -9.78 2.24 -4.44
C VAL A 142 -11.11 1.64 -4.06
N THR A 143 -11.86 2.28 -3.17
CA THR A 143 -13.18 1.79 -2.79
C THR A 143 -14.18 2.91 -2.61
N GLY A 144 -15.42 2.68 -3.07
CA GLY A 144 -16.58 3.51 -2.71
C GLY A 144 -17.29 3.06 -1.43
N SER A 145 -16.85 1.96 -0.81
CA SER A 145 -17.44 1.45 0.42
C SER A 145 -17.07 2.33 1.62
N LYS A 146 -17.91 2.28 2.68
CA LYS A 146 -17.57 2.91 3.96
C LYS A 146 -16.35 2.22 4.56
N VAL A 147 -15.26 2.98 4.70
CA VAL A 147 -14.02 2.51 5.33
C VAL A 147 -13.48 3.55 6.29
N TYR A 148 -12.85 3.08 7.37
CA TYR A 148 -11.94 3.90 8.17
C TYR A 148 -10.51 3.65 7.70
N ALA A 149 -9.82 4.69 7.28
CA ALA A 149 -8.42 4.64 6.88
C ALA A 149 -7.53 5.22 7.97
N TYR A 150 -6.55 4.46 8.44
CA TYR A 150 -5.55 4.91 9.40
C TYR A 150 -4.15 4.88 8.76
N SER A 151 -3.50 6.04 8.71
CA SER A 151 -2.09 6.16 8.35
C SER A 151 -1.25 6.26 9.62
N HIS A 152 -0.39 5.28 9.86
CA HIS A 152 0.56 5.33 10.96
C HIS A 152 1.58 6.46 10.72
N PRO A 153 2.04 7.19 11.76
CA PRO A 153 3.04 8.23 11.62
C PRO A 153 4.25 7.79 10.78
N GLY A 154 4.61 8.61 9.79
CA GLY A 154 5.66 8.29 8.82
C GLY A 154 5.17 7.62 7.53
N ASP A 155 3.86 7.34 7.39
CA ASP A 155 3.23 6.84 6.17
C ASP A 155 3.85 5.53 5.64
N LYS A 156 4.40 4.72 6.54
CA LYS A 156 4.98 3.40 6.25
C LYS A 156 3.99 2.26 6.38
N VAL A 157 2.93 2.48 7.15
CA VAL A 157 1.88 1.50 7.39
C VAL A 157 0.54 2.21 7.30
N VAL A 158 -0.35 1.67 6.48
CA VAL A 158 -1.74 2.12 6.38
C VAL A 158 -2.65 0.92 6.59
N SER A 159 -3.69 1.08 7.40
CA SER A 159 -4.75 0.09 7.54
C SER A 159 -6.08 0.66 7.09
N LEU A 160 -6.88 -0.18 6.42
CA LEU A 160 -8.26 0.10 6.07
C LEU A 160 -9.17 -0.87 6.81
N VAL A 161 -10.24 -0.37 7.40
CA VAL A 161 -11.28 -1.18 8.05
C VAL A 161 -12.60 -0.91 7.35
N TYR A 162 -13.21 -1.95 6.80
CA TYR A 162 -14.56 -1.91 6.25
C TYR A 162 -15.55 -2.22 7.36
N HIS A 163 -16.50 -1.32 7.59
CA HIS A 163 -17.44 -1.47 8.70
C HIS A 163 -18.78 -0.79 8.43
N ASN A 164 -19.80 -1.22 9.17
CA ASN A 164 -21.13 -0.62 9.17
C ASN A 164 -21.37 0.39 10.32
N GLY A 165 -20.46 0.43 11.30
CA GLY A 165 -20.68 1.12 12.58
C GLY A 165 -19.94 2.45 12.75
N ASP A 166 -19.64 2.77 14.02
CA ASP A 166 -18.96 4.00 14.47
C ASP A 166 -17.47 4.01 14.10
N ASP A 167 -17.01 5.11 13.52
CA ASP A 167 -15.63 5.34 13.09
C ASP A 167 -14.63 5.32 14.27
N ASN A 168 -15.07 5.63 15.50
CA ASN A 168 -14.21 5.53 16.69
C ASN A 168 -13.84 4.08 17.02
N VAL A 169 -14.78 3.14 16.83
CA VAL A 169 -14.48 1.71 16.99
C VAL A 169 -13.61 1.23 15.84
N ALA A 170 -13.93 1.62 14.61
CA ALA A 170 -13.14 1.27 13.43
C ALA A 170 -11.70 1.81 13.51
N LYS A 171 -11.49 2.98 14.11
CA LYS A 171 -10.16 3.52 14.42
C LYS A 171 -9.36 2.60 15.33
N GLU A 172 -9.97 2.09 16.38
CA GLU A 172 -9.31 1.17 17.32
C GLU A 172 -8.93 -0.14 16.64
N LEU A 173 -9.78 -0.66 15.75
CA LEU A 173 -9.44 -1.80 14.90
C LEU A 173 -8.32 -1.49 13.92
N ALA A 174 -8.35 -0.31 13.30
CA ALA A 174 -7.31 0.10 12.35
C ALA A 174 -5.94 0.22 13.04
N LEU A 175 -5.90 0.72 14.28
CA LEU A 175 -4.69 0.74 15.13
C LEU A 175 -4.20 -0.67 15.46
N GLN A 176 -5.11 -1.56 15.86
CA GLN A 176 -4.82 -2.98 16.11
C GLN A 176 -4.18 -3.64 14.89
N ILE A 177 -4.81 -3.51 13.71
CA ILE A 177 -4.33 -4.07 12.45
C ILE A 177 -2.95 -3.53 12.11
N ALA A 178 -2.77 -2.20 12.18
CA ALA A 178 -1.50 -1.57 11.87
C ALA A 178 -0.35 -2.11 12.75
N ALA A 179 -0.63 -2.33 14.04
CA ALA A 179 0.33 -2.79 15.03
C ALA A 179 0.66 -4.29 14.94
N LEU A 180 -0.37 -5.15 14.83
CA LEU A 180 -0.19 -6.60 14.98
C LEU A 180 -0.23 -7.40 13.67
N ASN A 181 -0.56 -6.77 12.54
CA ASN A 181 -0.54 -7.42 11.22
C ASN A 181 -1.28 -8.78 11.19
N PRO A 182 -2.57 -8.85 11.56
CA PRO A 182 -3.36 -10.06 11.37
C PRO A 182 -3.47 -10.42 9.89
N ASP A 183 -3.51 -11.70 9.60
CA ASP A 183 -3.71 -12.24 8.24
C ASP A 183 -5.20 -12.50 7.95
N TYR A 184 -5.99 -12.76 8.99
CA TYR A 184 -7.38 -13.19 8.89
C TYR A 184 -8.28 -12.36 9.79
N LEU A 185 -9.54 -12.16 9.38
CA LEU A 185 -10.52 -11.48 10.23
C LEU A 185 -11.01 -12.42 11.35
N SER A 186 -11.36 -13.65 10.97
CA SER A 186 -11.94 -14.67 11.85
C SER A 186 -11.31 -16.04 11.58
N PHE A 187 -11.53 -17.00 12.48
CA PHE A 187 -11.06 -18.37 12.25
C PHE A 187 -11.65 -18.99 10.99
N ASP A 188 -12.83 -18.57 10.54
CA ASP A 188 -13.49 -19.13 9.36
C ASP A 188 -12.74 -18.79 8.06
N GLU A 189 -11.93 -17.72 8.06
CA GLU A 189 -11.10 -17.31 6.92
C GLU A 189 -9.74 -18.02 6.87
N VAL A 190 -9.33 -18.68 7.96
CA VAL A 190 -8.07 -19.44 7.98
C VAL A 190 -8.19 -20.66 7.04
N PRO A 191 -7.27 -20.85 6.08
CA PRO A 191 -7.30 -21.94 5.11
C PRO A 191 -7.40 -23.32 5.77
N ALA A 192 -8.26 -24.18 5.21
CA ALA A 192 -8.55 -25.50 5.77
C ALA A 192 -7.32 -26.43 5.76
N ASP A 193 -6.44 -26.29 4.78
CA ASP A 193 -5.19 -27.05 4.66
C ASP A 193 -4.16 -26.62 5.72
N GLU A 194 -4.07 -25.32 6.04
CA GLU A 194 -3.22 -24.84 7.14
C GLU A 194 -3.70 -25.38 8.50
N LYS A 195 -5.03 -25.34 8.74
CA LYS A 195 -5.63 -25.95 9.94
C LYS A 195 -5.33 -27.44 10.02
N ALA A 196 -5.62 -28.19 8.95
CA ALA A 196 -5.44 -29.64 8.92
C ALA A 196 -3.97 -30.04 9.15
N LYS A 197 -3.02 -29.26 8.62
CA LYS A 197 -1.59 -29.49 8.83
C LYS A 197 -1.21 -29.37 10.30
N LEU A 198 -1.65 -28.32 10.99
CA LEU A 198 -1.39 -28.15 12.43
C LEU A 198 -2.14 -29.18 13.28
N GLU A 199 -3.38 -29.52 12.92
CA GLU A 199 -4.16 -30.56 13.60
C GLU A 199 -3.45 -31.91 13.56
N ALA A 200 -2.94 -32.32 12.40
CA ALA A 200 -2.18 -33.55 12.24
C ALA A 200 -0.89 -33.53 13.08
N GLN A 201 -0.12 -32.44 13.01
CA GLN A 201 1.11 -32.27 13.77
C GLN A 201 0.88 -32.39 15.28
N PHE A 202 -0.12 -31.67 15.83
CA PHE A 202 -0.42 -31.72 17.26
C PHE A 202 -1.02 -33.06 17.69
N THR A 203 -1.77 -33.72 16.81
CA THR A 203 -2.30 -35.07 17.07
C THR A 203 -1.15 -36.06 17.24
N GLU A 204 -0.17 -36.06 16.33
CA GLU A 204 1.01 -36.94 16.40
C GLU A 204 1.83 -36.66 17.66
N GLU A 205 2.08 -35.39 17.98
CA GLU A 205 2.79 -34.96 19.20
C GLU A 205 2.12 -35.52 20.47
N LEU A 206 0.79 -35.40 20.58
CA LEU A 206 0.04 -35.84 21.76
C LEU A 206 -0.06 -37.37 21.86
N LYS A 207 -0.15 -38.08 20.72
CA LYS A 207 -0.07 -39.54 20.68
C LYS A 207 1.30 -40.02 21.14
N ALA A 208 2.38 -39.42 20.65
CA ALA A 208 3.74 -39.74 21.07
C ALA A 208 3.97 -39.45 22.57
N ALA A 209 3.30 -38.43 23.12
CA ALA A 209 3.30 -38.12 24.55
C ALA A 209 2.39 -39.03 25.42
N GLY A 210 1.76 -40.05 24.84
CA GLY A 210 0.93 -41.03 25.56
C GLY A 210 -0.40 -40.48 26.08
N LYS A 211 -0.93 -39.41 25.49
CA LYS A 211 -2.23 -38.86 25.90
C LYS A 211 -3.38 -39.77 25.45
N PRO A 212 -4.47 -39.91 26.25
CA PRO A 212 -5.64 -40.69 25.87
C PRO A 212 -6.33 -40.15 24.61
N GLU A 213 -6.66 -41.01 23.64
CA GLU A 213 -7.26 -40.60 22.34
C GLU A 213 -8.54 -39.77 22.51
N ASN A 214 -9.36 -40.07 23.50
CA ASN A 214 -10.59 -39.36 23.80
C ASN A 214 -10.38 -37.90 24.28
N MET A 215 -9.16 -37.52 24.67
CA MET A 215 -8.80 -36.15 25.04
C MET A 215 -8.02 -35.42 23.94
N ILE A 216 -7.40 -36.14 23.01
CA ILE A 216 -6.52 -35.54 21.99
C ILE A 216 -7.28 -34.52 21.14
N ALA A 217 -8.47 -34.85 20.64
CA ALA A 217 -9.23 -33.96 19.75
C ALA A 217 -9.48 -32.57 20.36
N ASN A 218 -9.91 -32.50 21.63
CA ASN A 218 -10.18 -31.23 22.31
C ASN A 218 -8.89 -30.44 22.59
N ILE A 219 -7.80 -31.12 22.93
CA ILE A 219 -6.50 -30.48 23.16
C ILE A 219 -5.93 -29.93 21.85
N VAL A 220 -6.02 -30.70 20.76
CA VAL A 220 -5.59 -30.28 19.42
C VAL A 220 -6.34 -29.03 19.01
N LYS A 221 -7.69 -29.02 19.12
CA LYS A 221 -8.49 -27.83 18.80
C LYS A 221 -7.99 -26.59 19.55
N GLY A 222 -7.80 -26.69 20.87
CA GLY A 222 -7.29 -25.57 21.66
C GLY A 222 -5.88 -25.12 21.27
N LYS A 223 -5.00 -26.06 20.88
CA LYS A 223 -3.65 -25.75 20.38
C LYS A 223 -3.68 -25.06 19.01
N VAL A 224 -4.55 -25.49 18.10
CA VAL A 224 -4.74 -24.86 16.78
C VAL A 224 -5.31 -23.47 16.91
N ASP A 225 -6.39 -23.32 17.71
CA ASP A 225 -6.99 -22.01 17.99
C ASP A 225 -5.93 -21.04 18.56
N LYS A 226 -5.09 -21.52 19.48
CA LYS A 226 -3.98 -20.73 20.04
C LYS A 226 -2.89 -20.40 19.01
N ALA A 227 -2.56 -21.33 18.13
CA ALA A 227 -1.53 -21.13 17.12
C ALA A 227 -1.90 -20.04 16.10
N PHE A 228 -3.19 -19.87 15.81
CA PHE A 228 -3.70 -18.85 14.89
C PHE A 228 -4.20 -17.58 15.58
N ALA A 229 -4.37 -17.56 16.90
CA ALA A 229 -4.98 -16.43 17.61
C ALA A 229 -4.31 -15.08 17.32
N ASP A 230 -2.98 -15.05 17.21
CA ASP A 230 -2.23 -13.83 16.90
C ASP A 230 -2.39 -13.38 15.43
N ASN A 231 -2.79 -14.27 14.53
CA ASN A 231 -3.01 -13.96 13.11
C ASN A 231 -4.50 -13.69 12.78
N VAL A 232 -5.41 -13.94 13.72
CA VAL A 232 -6.85 -13.75 13.55
C VAL A 232 -7.28 -12.51 14.32
N LEU A 233 -7.61 -11.42 13.61
CA LEU A 233 -7.90 -10.10 14.19
C LEU A 233 -8.88 -10.17 15.36
N LEU A 234 -10.01 -10.86 15.20
CA LEU A 234 -11.04 -10.95 16.25
C LEU A 234 -10.59 -11.71 17.51
N GLU A 235 -9.53 -12.50 17.41
CA GLU A 235 -9.00 -13.34 18.49
C GLU A 235 -7.75 -12.79 19.15
N GLN A 236 -7.12 -11.79 18.53
CA GLN A 236 -5.97 -11.09 19.09
C GLN A 236 -6.31 -10.44 20.43
N GLU A 237 -5.32 -10.38 21.32
CA GLU A 237 -5.36 -9.51 22.49
C GLU A 237 -5.41 -8.04 22.04
N TYR A 238 -6.31 -7.27 22.64
CA TYR A 238 -6.51 -5.88 22.29
C TYR A 238 -5.32 -5.03 22.78
N ILE A 239 -4.69 -4.28 21.88
CA ILE A 239 -3.45 -3.53 22.17
C ILE A 239 -3.56 -2.52 23.32
N ARG A 240 -4.76 -2.05 23.68
CA ARG A 240 -4.96 -1.14 24.81
C ARG A 240 -5.34 -1.83 26.12
N ASP A 241 -5.76 -3.09 26.04
CA ASP A 241 -6.17 -3.89 27.20
C ASP A 241 -5.97 -5.37 26.85
N GLY A 242 -4.77 -5.90 27.13
CA GLY A 242 -4.43 -7.30 26.89
C GLY A 242 -5.27 -8.29 27.72
N GLY A 243 -6.11 -7.82 28.63
CA GLY A 243 -7.11 -8.64 29.32
C GLY A 243 -8.34 -8.97 28.47
N LYS A 244 -8.47 -8.38 27.28
CA LYS A 244 -9.60 -8.56 26.37
C LYS A 244 -9.15 -8.92 24.96
N LYS A 245 -9.99 -9.65 24.26
CA LYS A 245 -9.86 -9.87 22.81
C LYS A 245 -10.53 -8.76 22.02
N VAL A 246 -10.10 -8.56 20.78
CA VAL A 246 -10.69 -7.58 19.86
C VAL A 246 -12.21 -7.78 19.70
N LYS A 247 -12.68 -9.03 19.54
CA LYS A 247 -14.13 -9.29 19.43
C LYS A 247 -14.95 -8.86 20.65
N GLU A 248 -14.33 -8.76 21.83
CA GLU A 248 -15.00 -8.43 23.09
C GLU A 248 -15.19 -6.92 23.27
N ILE A 249 -14.47 -6.10 22.50
CA ILE A 249 -14.62 -4.64 22.52
C ILE A 249 -15.63 -4.12 21.49
N LEU A 250 -16.11 -5.00 20.59
CA LEU A 250 -17.06 -4.61 19.55
C LEU A 250 -18.46 -4.40 20.16
N PRO A 251 -19.08 -3.21 19.97
CA PRO A 251 -20.43 -2.99 20.46
C PRO A 251 -21.45 -3.79 19.64
N ALA A 252 -22.62 -4.04 20.24
CA ALA A 252 -23.70 -4.75 19.57
C ALA A 252 -24.09 -4.06 18.25
N GLY A 253 -24.15 -4.84 17.16
CA GLY A 253 -24.49 -4.35 15.82
C GLY A 253 -23.33 -3.76 15.02
N PHE A 254 -22.15 -3.57 15.63
CA PHE A 254 -20.94 -3.24 14.87
C PHE A 254 -20.42 -4.49 14.15
N GLU A 255 -20.21 -4.36 12.86
CA GLU A 255 -19.64 -5.39 12.01
C GLU A 255 -18.45 -4.82 11.26
N ILE A 256 -17.33 -5.52 11.35
CA ILE A 256 -16.20 -5.40 10.44
C ILE A 256 -16.37 -6.50 9.40
N THR A 257 -16.31 -6.13 8.12
CA THR A 257 -16.53 -7.09 7.02
C THR A 257 -15.24 -7.47 6.31
N LYS A 258 -14.25 -6.58 6.34
CA LYS A 258 -12.97 -6.74 5.64
C LYS A 258 -11.96 -5.76 6.21
N PHE A 259 -10.68 -6.09 6.11
CA PHE A 259 -9.63 -5.11 6.34
C PHE A 259 -8.49 -5.27 5.34
N TYR A 260 -7.68 -4.22 5.25
CA TYR A 260 -6.41 -4.25 4.55
C TYR A 260 -5.33 -3.65 5.42
N ARG A 261 -4.11 -4.15 5.25
CA ARG A 261 -2.91 -3.52 5.78
C ARG A 261 -1.87 -3.42 4.67
N PHE A 262 -1.46 -2.21 4.39
CA PHE A 262 -0.36 -1.89 3.49
C PHE A 262 0.85 -1.54 4.35
N SER A 263 2.01 -2.09 4.01
CA SER A 263 3.30 -1.66 4.56
C SER A 263 4.27 -1.43 3.43
N VAL A 264 5.14 -0.42 3.56
CA VAL A 264 6.27 -0.19 2.65
C VAL A 264 7.18 -1.41 2.66
#